data_AF-A0A1M3NPB5-F1
#
_entry.id   AF-A0A1M3NPB5-F1
#
_cell.length_a   1.000
_cell.length_b   1.000
_cell.length_c   1.000
_cell.angle_alpha   90.00
_cell.angle_beta   90.00
_cell.angle_gamma   90.00
#
_symmetry.space_group_name_H-M   'P 1'
#
loop_
_entity.id
_entity.type
_entity.pdbx_description
1 polymer ?
#
loop_
_entity_poly.entity_id
_entity_poly.type
_entity_poly.pdbx_seq_one_letter_code
_entity_poly.pdbx_strand_id
1 'polypeptide(L)' 'MTSTLPDRLSTDPNSPFHDAEILARDIGVRLNGVEKNNVEEYCVSEGWARVTAGKALDRRGNPITIKVKGVVEPYFR' A
#
# COMPACT_ATOMS: atom_id res chain seq x y z
N MET A 1 18.28 10.47 8.09
CA MET A 1 17.83 9.10 7.79
C MET A 1 16.50 8.88 8.48
N THR A 2 15.39 9.24 7.83
CA THR A 2 14.05 8.96 8.34
C THR A 2 13.81 7.46 8.19
N SER A 3 13.97 6.75 9.29
CA SER A 3 13.64 5.31 9.42
C SER A 3 12.14 5.07 9.55
N THR A 4 11.32 6.03 9.13
CA THR A 4 9.87 6.04 9.33
C THR A 4 9.19 6.12 7.99
N LEU A 5 8.26 5.21 7.74
CA LEU A 5 7.42 5.21 6.55
C LEU A 5 6.38 6.34 6.64
N PRO A 6 5.98 6.91 5.50
CA PRO A 6 5.02 8.01 5.48
C PRO A 6 3.65 7.52 5.92
N ASP A 7 2.80 8.44 6.36
CA ASP A 7 1.41 8.14 6.76
C ASP A 7 0.60 7.50 5.63
N ARG A 8 0.83 7.97 4.40
CA ARG A 8 0.18 7.46 3.19
C ARG A 8 1.22 7.27 2.10
N LEU A 9 1.19 6.10 1.46
CA LEU A 9 2.06 5.76 0.34
C LEU A 9 1.27 4.98 -0.70
N SER A 10 1.49 5.31 -1.97
CA SER A 10 0.86 4.68 -3.13
C SER A 10 1.92 4.18 -4.12
N THR A 11 1.71 2.99 -4.66
CA THR A 11 2.53 2.44 -5.75
C THR A 11 2.21 3.05 -7.10
N ASP A 12 1.05 3.69 -7.26
CA ASP A 12 0.63 4.34 -8.51
C ASP A 12 1.39 5.66 -8.73
N PRO A 13 2.20 5.79 -9.79
CA PRO A 13 2.95 7.02 -10.11
C PRO A 13 2.10 8.25 -10.33
N ASN A 14 0.80 8.08 -10.62
CA ASN A 14 -0.13 9.19 -10.82
C ASN A 14 -0.75 9.70 -9.50
N SER A 15 -0.50 9.00 -8.39
CA SER A 15 -0.99 9.39 -7.07
C SER A 15 -0.11 10.49 -6.47
N PRO A 16 -0.68 11.51 -5.80
CA PRO A 16 0.10 12.51 -5.08
C PRO A 16 0.87 11.93 -3.87
N PHE A 17 0.59 10.68 -3.49
CA PHE A 17 1.24 9.97 -2.40
C PHE A 17 2.25 8.93 -2.92
N HIS A 18 2.69 9.05 -4.17
CA HIS A 18 3.73 8.22 -4.74
C HIS A 18 5.12 8.71 -4.34
N ASP A 19 5.95 7.80 -3.85
CA ASP A 19 7.35 8.08 -3.52
C ASP A 19 8.24 6.91 -3.95
N ALA A 20 8.93 7.09 -5.07
CA ALA A 20 9.77 6.06 -5.66
C ALA A 20 11.00 5.73 -4.80
N GLU A 21 11.54 6.68 -4.04
CA GLU A 21 12.70 6.45 -3.19
C GLU A 21 12.35 5.55 -2.01
N ILE A 22 11.15 5.73 -1.45
CA ILE A 22 10.66 4.88 -0.37
C ILE A 22 10.26 3.50 -0.90
N LEU A 23 9.56 3.43 -2.05
CA LEU A 23 9.17 2.17 -2.68
C LEU A 23 10.37 1.31 -3.10
N ALA A 24 11.52 1.92 -3.41
CA ALA A 24 12.76 1.20 -3.72
C ALA A 24 13.40 0.53 -2.49
N ARG A 25 13.04 0.97 -1.28
CA ARG A 25 13.47 0.36 -0.02
C ARG A 25 12.43 -0.71 0.28
N ASP A 26 12.81 -1.99 0.26
CA ASP A 26 11.88 -3.11 0.42
C ASP A 26 10.93 -2.88 1.61
N ILE A 27 9.63 -2.76 1.33
CA ILE A 27 8.60 -2.40 2.32
C ILE A 27 7.48 -3.44 2.33
N GLY A 28 6.97 -3.71 3.53
CA GLY A 28 5.78 -4.50 3.77
C GLY A 28 4.72 -3.73 4.54
N VAL A 29 3.48 -4.20 4.47
CA VAL A 29 2.36 -3.64 5.25
C VAL A 29 1.65 -4.77 5.97
N ARG A 30 1.46 -4.63 7.29
CA ARG A 30 0.54 -5.48 8.04
C ARG A 30 -0.81 -4.79 8.16
N LEU A 31 -1.87 -5.52 7.82
CA LEU A 31 -3.24 -5.07 7.94
C LEU A 31 -3.97 -5.96 8.95
N ASN A 32 -4.40 -5.39 10.07
CA ASN A 32 -4.99 -6.13 11.20
C ASN A 32 -4.10 -7.30 11.65
N GLY A 33 -2.78 -7.07 11.75
CA GLY A 33 -1.80 -8.10 12.13
C GLY A 33 -1.47 -9.13 11.03
N VAL A 34 -2.09 -9.05 9.85
CA VAL A 34 -1.81 -9.96 8.72
C VAL A 34 -0.89 -9.27 7.73
N GLU A 35 0.25 -9.87 7.43
CA GLU A 35 1.16 -9.39 6.39
C GLU A 35 0.49 -9.41 5.01
N LYS A 36 0.54 -8.27 4.31
CA LYS A 36 0.04 -8.09 2.95
C LYS A 36 1.20 -7.64 2.06
N ASN A 37 1.42 -8.39 1.00
CA ASN A 37 2.44 -8.13 -0.03
C ASN A 37 1.85 -7.59 -1.34
N ASN A 38 0.53 -7.45 -1.40
CA ASN A 38 -0.24 -7.01 -2.56
C ASN A 38 -0.95 -5.67 -2.28
N VAL A 39 -0.31 -4.80 -1.50
CA VAL A 39 -0.83 -3.48 -1.16
C VAL A 39 -0.44 -2.48 -2.25
N GLU A 40 -1.43 -1.84 -2.84
CA GLU A 40 -1.23 -0.76 -3.82
C GLU A 40 -1.17 0.60 -3.14
N GLU A 41 -1.92 0.78 -2.05
CA GLU A 41 -1.89 2.02 -1.29
C GLU A 41 -2.28 1.78 0.16
N TYR A 42 -1.71 2.54 1.09
CA TYR A 42 -2.17 2.52 2.48
C TYR A 42 -2.28 3.92 3.03
N CYS A 43 -3.12 4.11 4.05
CA CYS A 43 -3.18 5.31 4.88
C CYS A 43 -3.33 4.89 6.35
N VAL A 44 -2.33 5.24 7.16
CA VAL A 44 -2.27 4.89 8.58
C VAL A 44 -3.27 5.73 9.38
N SER A 45 -3.28 7.05 9.17
CA SER A 45 -4.18 7.98 9.87
C SER A 45 -5.66 7.67 9.63
N GLU A 46 -6.04 7.29 8.41
CA GLU A 46 -7.42 6.89 8.09
C GLU A 46 -7.69 5.39 8.33
N GLY A 47 -6.68 4.59 8.65
CA GLY A 47 -6.81 3.17 8.97
C GLY A 47 -7.33 2.31 7.82
N TRP A 48 -6.71 2.38 6.65
CA TRP A 48 -7.06 1.49 5.53
C TRP A 48 -5.90 1.19 4.59
N ALA A 49 -6.00 0.07 3.87
CA ALA A 49 -5.13 -0.28 2.76
C ALA A 49 -5.95 -0.72 1.54
N ARG A 50 -5.56 -0.26 0.35
CA ARG A 50 -6.02 -0.78 -0.94
C ARG A 50 -5.13 -1.96 -1.30
N VAL A 51 -5.77 -3.11 -1.45
CA VAL A 51 -5.08 -4.37 -1.78
C VAL A 51 -5.62 -4.93 -3.08
N THR A 52 -4.76 -5.53 -3.87
CA THR A 52 -5.16 -6.16 -5.13
C THR A 52 -5.93 -7.45 -4.84
N ALA A 53 -7.16 -7.54 -5.33
CA ALA A 53 -8.06 -8.65 -5.12
C ALA A 53 -7.83 -9.74 -6.19
N GLY A 54 -6.85 -10.60 -5.95
CA GLY A 54 -6.51 -11.71 -6.84
C GLY A 54 -5.79 -11.25 -8.11
N LYS A 55 -5.99 -11.97 -9.21
CA LYS A 55 -5.33 -11.72 -10.51
C LYS A 55 -6.23 -11.02 -11.53
N ALA A 56 -7.44 -10.62 -11.13
CA ALA A 56 -8.39 -10.02 -12.04
C ALA A 56 -7.97 -8.59 -12.39
N LEU A 57 -8.14 -8.24 -13.67
CA LEU A 57 -7.86 -6.91 -14.20
C LEU A 57 -9.19 -6.23 -14.61
N ASP A 58 -9.23 -4.91 -14.51
CA ASP A 58 -10.33 -4.09 -15.02
C ASP A 58 -10.32 -4.02 -16.57
N ARG A 59 -11.29 -3.30 -17.15
CA ARG A 59 -11.40 -3.12 -18.62
C ARG A 59 -10.20 -2.41 -19.26
N ARG A 60 -9.36 -1.75 -18.45
CA ARG A 60 -8.17 -1.00 -18.86
C ARG A 60 -6.88 -1.78 -18.57
N GLY A 61 -6.97 -2.99 -18.02
CA GLY A 61 -5.83 -3.82 -17.67
C GLY A 61 -5.24 -3.51 -16.29
N ASN A 62 -5.87 -2.67 -15.48
CA ASN A 62 -5.38 -2.38 -14.13
C ASN A 62 -5.84 -3.46 -13.15
N PRO A 63 -5.04 -3.80 -12.14
CA PRO A 63 -5.47 -4.73 -11.10
C PRO A 63 -6.74 -4.25 -10.39
N ILE A 64 -7.68 -5.16 -10.17
CA ILE A 64 -8.84 -4.86 -9.34
C ILE A 64 -8.38 -4.74 -7.89
N THR A 65 -8.62 -3.60 -7.27
CA THR A 65 -8.27 -3.34 -5.87
C THR A 65 -9.51 -3.24 -4.99
N ILE A 66 -9.37 -3.65 -3.73
CA ILE A 66 -10.39 -3.45 -2.70
C ILE A 66 -9.80 -2.63 -1.56
N LYS A 67 -10.59 -1.69 -1.04
CA LYS A 67 -10.24 -0.91 0.14
C LYS A 67 -10.62 -1.71 1.39
N VAL A 68 -9.63 -2.11 2.16
CA VAL A 68 -9.82 -2.84 3.42
C VAL A 68 -9.48 -1.92 4.58
N LYS A 69 -10.44 -1.72 5.48
CA LYS A 69 -10.25 -0.91 6.69
C LYS A 69 -9.62 -1.76 7.80
N GLY A 70 -8.82 -1.12 8.65
CA GLY A 70 -8.15 -1.80 9.75
C GLY A 70 -6.95 -1.05 10.29
N VAL A 71 -6.26 -1.68 11.24
CA VAL A 71 -4.96 -1.22 11.72
C VAL A 71 -3.93 -1.47 10.63
N VAL A 72 -3.28 -0.40 10.18
CA VAL A 72 -2.27 -0.41 9.11
C VAL A 72 -0.91 -0.16 9.73
N GLU A 73 0.00 -1.12 9.58
CA GLU A 73 1.35 -1.06 10.14
C GLU A 73 2.37 -1.27 9.02
N PRO A 74 2.86 -0.19 8.39
CA PRO A 74 3.91 -0.28 7.39
C PRO A 74 5.27 -0.51 8.09
N TYR A 75 6.13 -1.33 7.50
CA TYR A 75 7.48 -1.64 8.02
C TYR A 75 8.49 -1.83 6.89
N PHE A 76 9.76 -1.58 7.18
CA PHE A 76 10.86 -1.96 6.28
C PHE A 76 11.16 -3.45 6.45
N ARG A 77 11.35 -4.14 5.32
CA ARG A 77 11.75 -5.54 5.30
C ARG A 77 13.28 -5.68 5.29
#